data_AF-A0A925UN08-F1
#
_entry.id   AF-A0A925UN08-F1
#
_cell.length_a   1.000
_cell.length_b   1.000
_cell.length_c   1.000
_cell.angle_alpha   90.00
_cell.angle_beta   90.00
_cell.angle_gamma   90.00
#
_symmetry.space_group_name_H-M   'P 1'
#
loop_
_entity.id
_entity.type
_entity.pdbx_description
1 polymer ?
#
loop_
_entity_poly.entity_id
_entity_poly.type
_entity_poly.pdbx_seq_one_letter_code
_entity_poly.pdbx_strand_id
1 'polypeptide(L)'
;MFQRLWCFLINNLWCLLYQKEYKEFLSIKDIEEVQRKKLLNIISNNKTCEYGKTHTFENIKTLEEFQSSVPLTVYEDYKEYIEKIRNGEKNILTTENILFLELYRGDTSGSMLIPYTKSQKEDFQKGIKYWVYDLFSNYKGIKWGKSYWSVSPSNLQFEEDRYYFRGIEKKLFNRIFALPGQIAKEENIDTFYYKNALALLSCKNLTSISVWNPTSFILLLEYMVKNTNRLVGNIYSKNKKRSLEVMEFLEEKAYNKLWKNLKVISCWSDGNAKAYLDKLKIIFPSVTIQPKELHATDGFISFPISEEQGARLSVNSYFFEFEETYDSKIYLAHELEKDKEYAIIITTSGGLYRYKLKDLVMVTGFSGIIPLIKFKKKQDKPFKATYI
;
A
#
# COMPACT_ATOMS: atom_id res chain seq x y z
N MET A 1 -3.71 -17.10 -27.76
CA MET A 1 -5.09 -16.56 -27.56
C MET A 1 -5.70 -17.07 -26.24
N PHE A 2 -5.70 -18.39 -26.00
CA PHE A 2 -6.26 -19.01 -24.77
C PHE A 2 -5.73 -18.43 -23.44
N GLN A 3 -4.42 -18.23 -23.30
CA GLN A 3 -3.84 -17.67 -22.06
C GLN A 3 -4.32 -16.23 -21.76
N ARG A 4 -4.55 -15.40 -22.78
CA ARG A 4 -5.05 -14.03 -22.62
C ARG A 4 -6.51 -14.02 -22.20
N LEU A 5 -7.33 -14.86 -22.84
CA LEU A 5 -8.74 -15.05 -22.48
C LEU A 5 -8.87 -15.57 -21.04
N TRP A 6 -8.03 -16.52 -20.65
CA TRP A 6 -7.99 -17.03 -19.28
C TRP A 6 -7.65 -15.94 -18.25
N CYS A 7 -6.65 -15.09 -18.54
CA CYS A 7 -6.34 -13.94 -17.68
C CYS A 7 -7.54 -12.99 -17.61
N PHE A 8 -8.20 -12.72 -18.74
CA PHE A 8 -9.39 -11.87 -18.79
C PHE A 8 -10.52 -12.39 -17.91
N LEU A 9 -10.84 -13.68 -17.98
CA LEU A 9 -11.89 -14.29 -17.15
C LEU A 9 -11.55 -14.20 -15.66
N ILE A 10 -10.32 -14.55 -15.26
CA ILE A 10 -9.91 -14.50 -13.85
C ILE A 10 -9.87 -13.06 -13.33
N ASN A 11 -9.32 -12.12 -14.09
CA ASN A 11 -9.25 -10.72 -13.68
C ASN A 11 -10.65 -10.09 -13.57
N ASN A 12 -11.60 -10.46 -14.43
CA ASN A 12 -12.99 -10.01 -14.29
C ASN A 12 -13.68 -10.66 -13.09
N LEU A 13 -13.48 -11.96 -12.84
CA LEU A 13 -13.98 -12.60 -11.64
C LEU A 13 -13.45 -11.90 -10.38
N TRP A 14 -12.17 -11.56 -10.37
CA TRP A 14 -11.57 -10.82 -9.27
C TRP A 14 -12.18 -9.41 -9.09
N CYS A 15 -12.41 -8.67 -10.19
CA CYS A 15 -13.12 -7.40 -10.12
C CYS A 15 -14.54 -7.55 -9.55
N LEU A 16 -15.27 -8.59 -9.93
CA LEU A 16 -16.62 -8.85 -9.42
C LEU A 16 -16.63 -9.08 -7.91
N LEU A 17 -15.58 -9.71 -7.36
CA LEU A 17 -15.44 -9.90 -5.91
C LEU A 17 -15.31 -8.57 -5.15
N TYR A 18 -14.79 -7.50 -5.77
CA TYR A 18 -14.59 -6.20 -5.14
C TYR A 18 -15.61 -5.14 -5.56
N GLN A 19 -16.48 -5.46 -6.51
CA GLN A 19 -17.43 -4.52 -7.08
C GLN A 19 -18.41 -3.99 -6.03
N LYS A 20 -18.88 -4.85 -5.13
CA LYS A 20 -19.85 -4.46 -4.11
C LYS A 20 -19.24 -3.43 -3.16
N GLU A 21 -18.10 -3.75 -2.55
CA GLU A 21 -17.44 -2.86 -1.61
C GLU A 21 -17.01 -1.54 -2.27
N TYR A 22 -16.56 -1.58 -3.54
CA TYR A 22 -16.23 -0.36 -4.28
C TYR A 22 -17.46 0.54 -4.51
N LYS A 23 -18.60 -0.05 -4.91
CA LYS A 23 -19.86 0.70 -5.06
C LYS A 23 -20.35 1.27 -3.73
N GLU A 24 -20.23 0.51 -2.65
CA GLU A 24 -20.56 0.98 -1.30
C GLU A 24 -19.68 2.19 -0.92
N PHE A 25 -18.37 2.13 -1.18
CA PHE A 25 -17.45 3.24 -0.97
C PHE A 25 -17.83 4.48 -1.80
N LEU A 26 -18.15 4.32 -3.08
CA LEU A 26 -18.60 5.44 -3.92
C LEU A 26 -19.96 6.02 -3.50
N SER A 27 -20.77 5.23 -2.78
CA SER A 27 -22.10 5.65 -2.32
C SER A 27 -22.10 6.37 -0.96
N ILE A 28 -20.92 6.57 -0.35
CA ILE A 28 -20.81 7.31 0.91
C ILE A 28 -21.34 8.73 0.70
N LYS A 29 -22.35 9.09 1.49
CA LYS A 29 -22.97 10.43 1.51
C LYS A 29 -22.61 11.25 2.74
N ASP A 30 -22.05 10.59 3.74
CA ASP A 30 -21.74 11.17 5.04
C ASP A 30 -20.45 10.52 5.57
N ILE A 31 -19.35 11.28 5.52
CA ILE A 31 -18.04 10.81 5.99
C ILE A 31 -17.97 10.84 7.51
N GLU A 32 -18.61 11.82 8.15
CA GLU A 32 -18.65 11.94 9.61
C GLU A 32 -19.25 10.67 10.21
N GLU A 33 -20.39 10.24 9.71
CA GLU A 33 -21.07 9.05 10.22
C GLU A 33 -20.26 7.77 10.02
N VAL A 34 -19.60 7.64 8.86
CA VAL A 34 -18.72 6.50 8.56
C VAL A 34 -17.52 6.46 9.51
N GLN A 35 -16.86 7.60 9.72
CA GLN A 35 -15.70 7.73 10.60
C GLN A 35 -16.07 7.53 12.07
N ARG A 36 -17.20 8.10 12.52
CA ARG A 36 -17.73 7.94 13.87
C ARG A 36 -18.06 6.48 14.17
N LYS A 37 -18.74 5.78 13.25
CA LYS A 37 -18.99 4.33 13.36
C LYS A 37 -17.68 3.53 13.44
N LYS A 38 -16.69 3.89 12.62
CA LYS A 38 -15.38 3.23 12.61
C LYS A 38 -14.66 3.39 13.95
N LEU A 39 -14.62 4.61 14.49
CA LEU A 39 -14.05 4.91 15.80
C LEU A 39 -14.74 4.10 16.91
N LEU A 40 -16.07 4.21 17.03
CA LEU A 40 -16.81 3.55 18.11
C LEU A 40 -16.69 2.03 18.05
N ASN A 41 -16.58 1.44 16.86
CA ASN A 41 -16.30 0.01 16.72
C ASN A 41 -14.90 -0.36 17.24
N ILE A 42 -13.86 0.42 16.93
CA ILE A 42 -12.51 0.20 17.46
C ILE A 42 -12.52 0.28 18.99
N ILE A 43 -13.12 1.33 19.56
CA ILE A 43 -13.19 1.54 21.01
C ILE A 43 -13.94 0.42 21.70
N SER A 44 -15.14 0.07 21.19
CA SER A 44 -15.95 -1.02 21.73
C SER A 44 -15.20 -2.36 21.73
N ASN A 45 -14.51 -2.69 20.64
CA ASN A 45 -13.78 -3.96 20.52
C ASN A 45 -12.56 -4.02 21.44
N ASN A 46 -11.94 -2.88 21.74
CA ASN A 46 -10.70 -2.81 22.51
C ASN A 46 -10.90 -2.36 23.97
N LYS A 47 -12.13 -2.13 24.42
CA LYS A 47 -12.39 -1.56 25.76
C LYS A 47 -11.84 -2.35 26.95
N THR A 48 -11.61 -3.65 26.78
CA THR A 48 -11.10 -4.55 27.84
C THR A 48 -9.60 -4.82 27.77
N CYS A 49 -8.88 -4.29 26.78
CA CYS A 49 -7.42 -4.35 26.74
C CYS A 49 -6.79 -3.42 27.78
N GLU A 50 -5.51 -3.63 28.08
CA GLU A 50 -4.78 -2.80 29.05
C GLU A 50 -4.89 -1.31 28.71
N TYR A 51 -4.60 -0.92 27.46
CA TYR A 51 -4.71 0.46 27.00
C TYR A 51 -6.15 0.99 27.12
N GLY A 52 -7.14 0.19 26.74
CA GLY A 52 -8.55 0.56 26.80
C GLY A 52 -9.04 0.79 28.23
N LYS A 53 -8.56 0.01 29.19
CA LYS A 53 -8.84 0.22 30.62
C LYS A 53 -8.18 1.50 31.14
N THR A 54 -6.91 1.72 30.80
CA THR A 54 -6.15 2.92 31.20
C THR A 54 -6.83 4.20 30.72
N HIS A 55 -7.36 4.21 29.50
CA HIS A 55 -8.07 5.35 28.91
C HIS A 55 -9.60 5.25 29.01
N THR A 56 -10.12 4.38 29.88
CA THR A 56 -11.55 4.27 30.22
C THR A 56 -12.49 4.15 29.01
N PHE A 57 -12.12 3.35 28.01
CA PHE A 57 -12.89 3.15 26.77
C PHE A 57 -14.34 2.73 26.99
N GLU A 58 -14.64 2.06 28.11
CA GLU A 58 -16.00 1.68 28.51
C GLU A 58 -16.96 2.88 28.57
N ASN A 59 -16.46 4.08 28.88
CA ASN A 59 -17.25 5.28 29.06
C ASN A 59 -17.35 6.15 27.79
N ILE A 60 -16.57 5.85 26.75
CA ILE A 60 -16.48 6.67 25.53
C ILE A 60 -17.63 6.32 24.57
N LYS A 61 -18.52 7.27 24.33
CA LYS A 61 -19.68 7.18 23.44
C LYS A 61 -19.67 8.22 22.33
N THR A 62 -18.94 9.32 22.51
CA THR A 62 -18.80 10.39 21.51
C THR A 62 -17.35 10.61 21.11
N LEU A 63 -17.16 11.37 20.03
CA LEU A 63 -15.82 11.76 19.57
C LEU A 63 -15.13 12.67 20.59
N GLU A 64 -15.87 13.60 21.18
CA GLU A 64 -15.35 14.58 22.14
C GLU A 64 -14.83 13.88 23.40
N GLU A 65 -15.57 12.88 23.88
CA GLU A 65 -15.14 12.02 25.00
C GLU A 65 -13.88 11.23 24.62
N PHE A 66 -13.81 10.72 23.40
CA PHE A 66 -12.62 10.02 22.91
C PHE A 66 -11.40 10.94 22.87
N GLN A 67 -11.52 12.12 22.27
CA GLN A 67 -10.42 13.09 22.14
C GLN A 67 -9.98 13.66 23.50
N SER A 68 -10.89 13.71 24.48
CA SER A 68 -10.57 14.14 25.85
C SER A 68 -9.88 13.06 26.67
N SER A 69 -10.25 11.79 26.48
CA SER A 69 -9.68 10.66 27.24
C SER A 69 -8.39 10.10 26.65
N VAL A 70 -8.24 10.20 25.33
CA VAL A 70 -7.12 9.63 24.59
C VAL A 70 -6.21 10.75 24.07
N PRO A 71 -4.95 10.82 24.51
CA PRO A 71 -4.03 11.84 24.04
C PRO A 71 -3.63 11.59 22.59
N LEU A 72 -3.11 12.62 21.92
CA LEU A 72 -2.34 12.43 20.70
C LEU A 72 -1.04 11.69 21.04
N THR A 73 -0.67 10.70 20.23
CA THR A 73 0.47 9.82 20.52
C THR A 73 1.51 9.80 19.40
N VAL A 74 2.71 9.38 19.75
CA VAL A 74 3.83 9.02 18.87
C VAL A 74 4.31 7.60 19.21
N TYR A 75 5.26 7.06 18.43
CA TYR A 75 5.68 5.67 18.59
C TYR A 75 6.34 5.41 19.96
N GLU A 76 7.03 6.41 20.50
CA GLU A 76 7.63 6.37 21.83
C GLU A 76 6.63 5.99 22.93
N ASP A 77 5.37 6.45 22.83
CA ASP A 77 4.32 6.18 23.81
C ASP A 77 3.88 4.71 23.80
N TYR A 78 4.21 3.97 22.73
CA TYR A 78 3.87 2.57 22.56
C TYR A 78 4.99 1.60 22.93
N LYS A 79 6.21 2.07 23.19
CA LYS A 79 7.39 1.19 23.36
C LYS A 79 7.18 0.11 24.42
N GLU A 80 6.67 0.48 25.60
CA GLU A 80 6.43 -0.47 26.69
C GLU A 80 5.36 -1.51 26.32
N TYR A 81 4.26 -1.06 25.71
CA TYR A 81 3.20 -1.95 25.26
C TYR A 81 3.69 -2.93 24.17
N ILE A 82 4.52 -2.44 23.25
CA ILE A 82 5.12 -3.27 22.20
C ILE A 82 6.08 -4.31 22.81
N GLU A 83 6.88 -3.96 23.80
CA GLU A 83 7.76 -4.92 24.48
C GLU A 83 6.96 -6.01 25.22
N LYS A 84 5.85 -5.66 25.89
CA LYS A 84 4.92 -6.67 26.45
C LYS A 84 4.40 -7.63 25.39
N ILE A 85 3.95 -7.10 24.24
CA ILE A 85 3.49 -7.90 23.10
C ILE A 85 4.60 -8.80 22.57
N ARG A 86 5.84 -8.31 22.45
CA ARG A 86 7.01 -9.09 22.02
C ARG A 86 7.33 -10.23 22.98
N ASN A 87 7.11 -10.02 24.27
CA ASN A 87 7.26 -11.04 25.32
C ASN A 87 6.10 -12.04 25.34
N GLY A 88 5.12 -11.91 24.43
CA GLY A 88 4.01 -12.85 24.27
C GLY A 88 2.77 -12.50 25.10
N GLU A 89 2.78 -11.35 25.79
CA GLU A 89 1.58 -10.88 26.50
C GLU A 89 0.48 -10.50 25.50
N LYS A 90 -0.76 -10.77 25.89
CA LYS A 90 -1.95 -10.56 25.08
C LYS A 90 -2.83 -9.48 25.72
N ASN A 91 -3.79 -8.97 24.95
CA ASN A 91 -4.76 -8.01 25.45
C ASN A 91 -4.14 -6.69 25.96
N ILE A 92 -3.06 -6.26 25.31
CA ILE A 92 -2.29 -5.06 25.67
C ILE A 92 -2.87 -3.81 24.98
N LEU A 93 -2.58 -3.63 23.68
CA LEU A 93 -3.12 -2.52 22.87
C LEU A 93 -4.48 -2.83 22.25
N THR A 94 -4.81 -4.10 22.08
CA THR A 94 -6.04 -4.60 21.45
C THR A 94 -6.42 -5.94 22.06
N THR A 95 -7.71 -6.26 22.05
CA THR A 95 -8.25 -7.55 22.52
C THR A 95 -8.01 -8.68 21.52
N GLU A 96 -7.78 -8.35 20.24
CA GLU A 96 -7.45 -9.34 19.21
C GLU A 96 -6.03 -9.88 19.39
N ASN A 97 -5.82 -11.13 18.96
CA ASN A 97 -4.48 -11.69 18.88
C ASN A 97 -3.65 -10.96 17.83
N ILE A 98 -2.44 -10.54 18.21
CA ILE A 98 -1.44 -10.04 17.26
C ILE A 98 -0.94 -11.19 16.40
N LEU A 99 -1.05 -11.05 15.08
CA LEU A 99 -0.64 -12.05 14.10
C LEU A 99 0.86 -11.96 13.81
N PHE A 100 1.38 -10.74 13.72
CA PHE A 100 2.80 -10.41 13.54
C PHE A 100 3.04 -8.94 13.90
N LEU A 101 4.32 -8.60 14.10
CA LEU A 101 4.80 -7.22 14.23
C LEU A 101 5.52 -6.84 12.94
N GLU A 102 5.03 -5.82 12.26
CA GLU A 102 5.66 -5.32 11.03
C GLU A 102 6.79 -4.35 11.38
N LEU A 103 7.99 -4.64 10.87
CA LEU A 103 9.16 -3.82 11.09
C LEU A 103 9.18 -2.63 10.12
N TYR A 104 9.07 -1.43 10.66
CA TYR A 104 9.33 -0.18 9.95
C TYR A 104 10.70 0.36 10.34
N ARG A 105 11.60 0.54 9.37
CA ARG A 105 12.88 1.24 9.58
C ARG A 105 12.75 2.64 8.98
N GLY A 106 12.50 3.64 9.83
CA GLY A 106 12.56 5.04 9.40
C GLY A 106 14.01 5.51 9.25
N ASP A 107 14.22 6.54 8.43
CA ASP A 107 15.56 7.09 8.16
C ASP A 107 16.22 7.76 9.39
N THR A 108 15.44 8.13 10.42
CA THR A 108 15.93 8.99 11.52
C THR A 108 15.55 8.55 12.94
N SER A 109 14.54 7.70 13.15
CA SER A 109 13.98 7.41 14.49
C SER A 109 14.22 5.99 15.02
N GLY A 110 15.04 5.18 14.34
CA GLY A 110 15.22 3.76 14.68
C GLY A 110 14.08 2.88 14.15
N SER A 111 14.11 1.60 14.49
CA SER A 111 13.10 0.63 14.06
C SER A 111 11.82 0.70 14.90
N MET A 112 10.67 0.81 14.25
CA MET A 112 9.34 0.71 14.83
C MET A 112 8.73 -0.66 14.52
N LEU A 113 7.93 -1.20 15.43
CA LEU A 113 7.23 -2.47 15.30
C LEU A 113 5.73 -2.23 15.40
N ILE A 114 5.01 -2.46 14.31
CA ILE A 114 3.58 -2.16 14.21
C ILE A 114 2.77 -3.46 14.38
N PRO A 115 1.83 -3.52 15.35
CA PRO A 115 1.01 -4.70 15.57
C PRO A 115 -0.06 -4.88 14.49
N TYR A 116 -0.07 -6.07 13.88
CA TYR A 116 -1.10 -6.46 12.91
C TYR A 116 -2.04 -7.51 13.50
N THR A 117 -3.31 -7.14 13.65
CA THR A 117 -4.43 -8.04 13.99
C THR A 117 -5.17 -8.50 12.72
N LYS A 118 -6.21 -9.33 12.89
CA LYS A 118 -7.07 -9.72 11.77
C LYS A 118 -7.84 -8.49 11.27
N SER A 119 -8.42 -7.69 12.16
CA SER A 119 -9.14 -6.47 11.79
C SER A 119 -8.24 -5.41 11.16
N GLN A 120 -7.02 -5.20 11.68
CA GLN A 120 -6.06 -4.28 11.08
C GLN A 120 -5.74 -4.63 9.62
N LYS A 121 -5.61 -5.94 9.36
CA LYS A 121 -5.37 -6.44 8.01
C LYS A 121 -6.58 -6.24 7.10
N GLU A 122 -7.80 -6.45 7.61
CA GLU A 122 -9.03 -6.21 6.85
C GLU A 122 -9.20 -4.72 6.51
N ASP A 123 -8.84 -3.83 7.43
CA ASP A 123 -8.82 -2.38 7.20
C ASP A 123 -7.84 -1.97 6.11
N PHE A 124 -6.63 -2.54 6.13
CA PHE A 124 -5.63 -2.33 5.07
C PHE A 124 -6.13 -2.85 3.71
N GLN A 125 -6.78 -4.03 3.71
CA GLN A 125 -7.30 -4.66 2.50
C GLN A 125 -8.42 -3.83 1.84
N LYS A 126 -9.25 -3.11 2.60
CA LYS A 126 -10.34 -2.30 2.02
C LYS A 126 -9.82 -1.31 0.97
N GLY A 127 -8.77 -0.57 1.29
CA GLY A 127 -8.16 0.39 0.36
C GLY A 127 -7.55 -0.30 -0.87
N ILE A 128 -6.86 -1.44 -0.68
CA ILE A 128 -6.35 -2.25 -1.80
C ILE A 128 -7.49 -2.68 -2.73
N LYS A 129 -8.62 -3.15 -2.19
CA LYS A 129 -9.77 -3.58 -3.00
C LYS A 129 -10.27 -2.46 -3.89
N TYR A 130 -10.40 -1.25 -3.35
CA TYR A 130 -10.86 -0.09 -4.10
C TYR A 130 -9.89 0.30 -5.21
N TRP A 131 -8.61 0.39 -4.88
CA TRP A 131 -7.55 0.68 -5.85
C TRP A 131 -7.49 -0.35 -6.98
N VAL A 132 -7.49 -1.64 -6.64
CA VAL A 132 -7.47 -2.73 -7.62
C VAL A 132 -8.70 -2.66 -8.52
N TYR A 133 -9.88 -2.47 -7.94
CA TYR A 133 -11.12 -2.41 -8.71
C TYR A 133 -11.07 -1.25 -9.72
N ASP A 134 -10.66 -0.06 -9.28
CA ASP A 134 -10.48 1.11 -10.14
C ASP A 134 -9.46 0.82 -11.26
N LEU A 135 -8.25 0.37 -10.90
CA LEU A 135 -7.15 0.08 -11.82
C LEU A 135 -7.58 -0.90 -12.93
N PHE A 136 -8.23 -1.99 -12.57
CA PHE A 136 -8.64 -3.00 -13.56
C PHE A 136 -9.91 -2.60 -14.34
N SER A 137 -10.72 -1.68 -13.82
CA SER A 137 -11.93 -1.21 -14.49
C SER A 137 -11.64 -0.11 -15.52
N ASN A 138 -10.70 0.78 -15.22
CA ASN A 138 -10.48 1.99 -16.00
C ASN A 138 -9.31 1.89 -17.00
N TYR A 139 -8.28 1.09 -16.70
CA TYR A 139 -7.16 0.93 -17.62
C TYR A 139 -7.39 -0.19 -18.64
N LYS A 140 -7.78 0.22 -19.85
CA LYS A 140 -8.04 -0.67 -20.99
C LYS A 140 -6.84 -1.59 -21.26
N GLY A 141 -7.09 -2.90 -21.28
CA GLY A 141 -6.08 -3.90 -21.61
C GLY A 141 -5.45 -4.60 -20.41
N ILE A 142 -5.50 -4.03 -19.19
CA ILE A 142 -4.86 -4.65 -18.00
C ILE A 142 -5.40 -6.05 -17.73
N LYS A 143 -6.73 -6.22 -17.81
CA LYS A 143 -7.42 -7.50 -17.57
C LYS A 143 -6.94 -8.64 -18.48
N TRP A 144 -6.31 -8.36 -19.63
CA TRP A 144 -5.92 -9.39 -20.59
C TRP A 144 -4.58 -10.08 -20.30
N GLY A 145 -3.94 -9.76 -19.19
CA GLY A 145 -2.66 -10.36 -18.84
C GLY A 145 -2.35 -10.42 -17.37
N LYS A 146 -1.08 -10.70 -17.10
CA LYS A 146 -0.55 -10.91 -15.77
C LYS A 146 -0.05 -9.61 -15.17
N SER A 147 -0.13 -9.54 -13.85
CA SER A 147 0.45 -8.45 -13.06
C SER A 147 1.75 -8.91 -12.40
N TYR A 148 2.76 -8.04 -12.35
CA TYR A 148 3.92 -8.21 -11.48
C TYR A 148 3.77 -7.26 -10.31
N TRP A 149 3.73 -7.79 -9.09
CA TRP A 149 3.68 -6.97 -7.88
C TRP A 149 4.97 -7.21 -7.08
N SER A 150 5.58 -6.15 -6.57
CA SER A 150 6.85 -6.24 -5.87
C SER A 150 6.74 -7.16 -4.66
N VAL A 151 7.86 -7.82 -4.41
CA VAL A 151 8.09 -8.64 -3.24
C VAL A 151 9.43 -8.16 -2.70
N SER A 152 9.51 -7.82 -1.41
CA SER A 152 10.79 -7.50 -0.80
C SER A 152 11.51 -8.79 -0.35
N PRO A 153 12.86 -8.85 -0.41
CA PRO A 153 13.60 -9.98 0.14
C PRO A 153 13.33 -10.12 1.65
N SER A 154 13.26 -11.34 2.15
CA SER A 154 12.98 -11.65 3.57
C SER A 154 13.89 -10.93 4.56
N ASN A 155 15.13 -10.63 4.16
CA ASN A 155 16.13 -9.96 5.01
C ASN A 155 16.01 -8.44 5.01
N LEU A 156 15.21 -7.85 4.11
CA LEU A 156 15.12 -6.40 3.91
C LEU A 156 13.76 -5.81 4.27
N GLN A 157 12.66 -6.57 4.23
CA GLN A 157 11.35 -6.19 4.78
C GLN A 157 10.33 -7.28 4.47
N PHE A 158 9.38 -7.53 5.39
CA PHE A 158 8.19 -8.35 5.12
C PHE A 158 7.13 -7.55 4.34
N GLU A 159 7.51 -6.96 3.21
CA GLU A 159 6.56 -6.35 2.28
C GLU A 159 6.28 -7.34 1.14
N GLU A 160 5.38 -8.29 1.40
CA GLU A 160 4.80 -9.09 0.33
C GLU A 160 3.30 -8.83 0.25
N ASP A 161 2.90 -8.11 -0.79
CA ASP A 161 1.50 -7.74 -1.05
C ASP A 161 0.55 -8.96 -1.07
N ARG A 162 1.10 -10.16 -1.35
CA ARG A 162 0.34 -11.42 -1.34
C ARG A 162 -0.11 -11.86 0.04
N TYR A 163 0.53 -11.40 1.12
CA TYR A 163 0.05 -11.67 2.47
C TYR A 163 -1.32 -11.06 2.72
N TYR A 164 -1.69 -9.97 2.03
CA TYR A 164 -3.00 -9.35 2.14
C TYR A 164 -4.13 -10.13 1.45
N PHE A 165 -3.91 -11.32 0.91
CA PHE A 165 -4.99 -12.07 0.26
C PHE A 165 -5.16 -13.48 0.84
N ARG A 166 -6.42 -13.93 1.01
CA ARG A 166 -6.73 -15.24 1.63
C ARG A 166 -7.73 -16.05 0.81
N GLY A 167 -7.80 -17.35 1.09
CA GLY A 167 -8.81 -18.26 0.54
C GLY A 167 -8.86 -18.30 -0.99
N ILE A 168 -10.04 -17.99 -1.54
CA ILE A 168 -10.30 -18.04 -2.98
C ILE A 168 -9.49 -17.00 -3.74
N GLU A 169 -9.25 -15.82 -3.16
CA GLU A 169 -8.49 -14.76 -3.81
C GLU A 169 -7.06 -15.23 -4.04
N LYS A 170 -6.40 -15.81 -3.02
CA LYS A 170 -5.03 -16.35 -3.14
C LYS A 170 -4.89 -17.36 -4.28
N LYS A 171 -5.91 -18.20 -4.50
CA LYS A 171 -5.94 -19.15 -5.63
C LYS A 171 -6.06 -18.45 -6.98
N LEU A 172 -6.87 -17.40 -7.07
CA LEU A 172 -6.99 -16.57 -8.28
C LEU A 172 -5.65 -15.84 -8.54
N PHE A 173 -5.09 -15.18 -7.52
CA PHE A 173 -3.82 -14.45 -7.58
C PHE A 173 -2.67 -15.26 -8.16
N ASN A 174 -2.48 -16.48 -7.68
CA ASN A 174 -1.41 -17.36 -8.17
C ASN A 174 -1.49 -17.65 -9.68
N ARG A 175 -2.66 -17.50 -10.30
CA ARG A 175 -2.85 -17.74 -11.74
C ARG A 175 -2.59 -16.49 -12.60
N ILE A 176 -2.83 -15.29 -12.05
CA ILE A 176 -2.71 -14.01 -12.76
C ILE A 176 -1.45 -13.21 -12.40
N PHE A 177 -0.64 -13.65 -11.44
CA PHE A 177 0.64 -13.02 -11.15
C PHE A 177 1.78 -13.59 -11.99
N ALA A 178 2.77 -12.72 -12.28
CA ALA A 178 3.99 -13.10 -12.98
C ALA A 178 4.96 -13.87 -12.07
N LEU A 179 4.95 -13.59 -10.76
CA LEU A 179 5.86 -14.20 -9.78
C LEU A 179 5.26 -15.43 -9.09
N PRO A 180 6.02 -16.54 -8.96
CA PRO A 180 5.74 -17.60 -8.00
C PRO A 180 5.73 -17.10 -6.54
N GLY A 181 4.86 -17.70 -5.71
CA GLY A 181 4.70 -17.36 -4.28
C GLY A 181 5.94 -17.49 -3.41
N GLN A 182 6.93 -18.28 -3.83
CA GLN A 182 8.03 -18.73 -2.97
C GLN A 182 9.26 -17.81 -3.02
N ILE A 183 9.31 -16.85 -3.94
CA ILE A 183 10.49 -15.99 -4.14
C ILE A 183 10.72 -15.02 -2.96
N ALA A 184 9.66 -14.65 -2.23
CA ALA A 184 9.74 -13.76 -1.08
C ALA A 184 10.63 -14.25 0.05
N LYS A 185 10.79 -15.58 0.16
CA LYS A 185 11.56 -16.23 1.22
C LYS A 185 13.05 -16.38 0.89
N GLU A 186 13.48 -15.85 -0.26
CA GLU A 186 14.86 -15.97 -0.68
C GLU A 186 15.73 -14.93 0.02
N GLU A 187 16.64 -15.42 0.86
CA GLU A 187 17.57 -14.60 1.64
C GLU A 187 18.78 -14.12 0.81
N ASN A 188 19.20 -14.93 -0.17
CA ASN A 188 20.32 -14.57 -1.03
C ASN A 188 19.88 -13.55 -2.10
N ILE A 189 20.47 -12.35 -2.04
CA ILE A 189 20.11 -11.22 -2.91
C ILE A 189 20.27 -11.57 -4.40
N ASP A 190 21.38 -12.20 -4.81
CA ASP A 190 21.58 -12.58 -6.22
C ASP A 190 20.52 -13.59 -6.68
N THR A 191 20.25 -14.62 -5.88
CA THR A 191 19.21 -15.61 -6.17
C THR A 191 17.83 -14.98 -6.23
N PHE A 192 17.54 -14.02 -5.35
CA PHE A 192 16.29 -13.26 -5.34
C PHE A 192 16.11 -12.48 -6.66
N TYR A 193 17.11 -11.70 -7.07
CA TYR A 193 17.08 -10.95 -8.32
C TYR A 193 17.01 -11.89 -9.53
N TYR A 194 17.78 -12.97 -9.53
CA TYR A 194 17.77 -13.99 -10.58
C TYR A 194 16.39 -14.61 -10.77
N LYS A 195 15.74 -15.04 -9.69
CA LYS A 195 14.40 -15.65 -9.74
C LYS A 195 13.34 -14.65 -10.19
N ASN A 196 13.41 -13.39 -9.73
CA ASN A 196 12.53 -12.32 -10.18
C ASN A 196 12.70 -12.04 -11.68
N ALA A 197 13.94 -11.90 -12.12
CA ALA A 197 14.28 -11.61 -13.51
C ALA A 197 13.79 -12.72 -14.44
N LEU A 198 14.07 -13.98 -14.10
CA LEU A 198 13.59 -15.13 -14.86
C LEU A 198 12.07 -15.17 -14.98
N ALA A 199 11.35 -14.97 -13.87
CA ALA A 199 9.90 -15.01 -13.87
C ALA A 199 9.31 -13.91 -14.77
N LEU A 200 9.86 -12.68 -14.67
CA LEU A 200 9.35 -11.54 -15.43
C LEU A 200 9.70 -11.64 -16.93
N LEU A 201 10.92 -12.06 -17.27
CA LEU A 201 11.35 -12.30 -18.66
C LEU A 201 10.59 -13.47 -19.29
N SER A 202 10.26 -14.50 -18.52
CA SER A 202 9.42 -15.61 -18.99
C SER A 202 7.96 -15.20 -19.21
N CYS A 203 7.49 -14.14 -18.54
CA CYS A 203 6.12 -13.65 -18.63
C CYS A 203 5.91 -12.73 -19.84
N LYS A 204 5.66 -13.30 -21.02
CA LYS A 204 5.38 -12.51 -22.25
C LYS A 204 4.09 -11.69 -22.18
N ASN A 205 3.06 -12.19 -21.48
CA ASN A 205 1.75 -11.54 -21.38
C ASN A 205 1.62 -10.70 -20.10
N LEU A 206 2.60 -9.83 -19.85
CA LEU A 206 2.57 -8.87 -18.75
C LEU A 206 1.75 -7.64 -19.17
N THR A 207 0.84 -7.20 -18.31
CA THR A 207 -0.03 -6.03 -18.57
C THR A 207 0.08 -4.94 -17.52
N SER A 208 0.51 -5.27 -16.31
CA SER A 208 0.77 -4.29 -15.27
C SER A 208 1.95 -4.67 -14.38
N ILE A 209 2.59 -3.63 -13.85
CA ILE A 209 3.63 -3.71 -12.83
C ILE A 209 3.20 -2.83 -11.66
N SER A 210 3.37 -3.32 -10.44
CA SER A 210 3.10 -2.62 -9.19
C SER A 210 4.34 -2.78 -8.33
N VAL A 211 5.10 -1.72 -8.11
CA VAL A 211 6.28 -1.75 -7.23
C VAL A 211 6.18 -0.65 -6.20
N TRP A 212 6.72 -0.85 -5.00
CA TRP A 212 6.73 0.20 -3.98
C TRP A 212 7.56 1.40 -4.43
N ASN A 213 8.82 1.19 -4.79
CA ASN A 213 9.71 2.23 -5.28
C ASN A 213 10.12 1.97 -6.75
N PRO A 214 10.12 2.99 -7.63
CA PRO A 214 10.56 2.83 -9.03
C PRO A 214 11.99 2.29 -9.15
N THR A 215 12.86 2.59 -8.18
CA THR A 215 14.25 2.11 -8.13
C THR A 215 14.32 0.59 -8.14
N SER A 216 13.44 -0.11 -7.42
CA SER A 216 13.45 -1.57 -7.35
C SER A 216 13.23 -2.22 -8.71
N PHE A 217 12.36 -1.62 -9.54
CA PHE A 217 12.15 -2.12 -10.90
C PHE A 217 13.31 -1.78 -11.83
N ILE A 218 13.88 -0.58 -11.70
CA ILE A 218 15.06 -0.17 -12.48
C ILE A 218 16.26 -1.08 -12.18
N LEU A 219 16.54 -1.35 -10.91
CA LEU A 219 17.61 -2.27 -10.50
C LEU A 219 17.39 -3.68 -11.05
N LEU A 220 16.13 -4.14 -11.10
CA LEU A 220 15.80 -5.42 -11.70
C LEU A 220 16.06 -5.42 -13.22
N LEU A 221 15.76 -4.34 -13.94
CA LEU A 221 16.09 -4.20 -15.37
C LEU A 221 17.61 -4.17 -15.59
N GLU A 222 18.35 -3.46 -14.76
CA GLU A 222 19.83 -3.42 -14.81
C GLU A 222 20.43 -4.79 -14.52
N TYR A 223 19.89 -5.51 -13.53
CA TYR A 223 20.27 -6.90 -13.26
C TYR A 223 20.01 -7.81 -14.46
N MET A 224 18.86 -7.67 -15.14
CA MET A 224 18.54 -8.46 -16.34
C MET A 224 19.58 -8.25 -17.44
N VAL A 225 19.94 -7.00 -17.73
CA VAL A 225 20.93 -6.65 -18.77
C VAL A 225 22.30 -7.23 -18.40
N LYS A 226 22.77 -7.01 -17.15
CA LYS A 226 24.06 -7.48 -16.67
C LYS A 226 24.20 -9.01 -16.69
N ASN A 227 23.09 -9.73 -16.49
CA ASN A 227 23.07 -11.18 -16.36
C ASN A 227 22.39 -11.91 -17.54
N THR A 228 22.30 -11.26 -18.70
CA THR A 228 21.57 -11.76 -19.88
C THR A 228 21.92 -13.21 -20.22
N ASN A 229 23.20 -13.54 -20.38
CA ASN A 229 23.66 -14.89 -20.75
C ASN A 229 23.17 -15.98 -19.77
N ARG A 230 23.28 -15.71 -18.46
CA ARG A 230 22.83 -16.63 -17.41
C ARG A 230 21.32 -16.84 -17.43
N LEU A 231 20.55 -15.76 -17.65
CA LEU A 231 19.09 -15.79 -17.68
C LEU A 231 18.56 -16.49 -18.94
N VAL A 232 19.13 -16.17 -20.10
CA VAL A 232 18.74 -16.71 -21.41
C VAL A 232 18.93 -18.22 -21.45
N GLY A 233 20.01 -18.75 -20.86
CA GLY A 233 20.25 -20.20 -20.76
C GLY A 233 19.14 -20.95 -20.02
N ASN A 234 18.63 -20.42 -18.91
CA ASN A 234 17.51 -21.04 -18.20
C ASN A 234 16.19 -20.94 -18.96
N ILE A 235 15.94 -19.81 -19.64
CA ILE A 235 14.74 -19.63 -20.45
C ILE A 235 14.80 -20.57 -21.66
N TYR A 236 15.98 -20.79 -22.25
CA TYR A 236 16.17 -21.62 -23.44
C TYR A 236 15.69 -23.05 -23.21
N SER A 237 16.06 -23.64 -22.06
CA SER A 237 15.68 -25.02 -21.71
C SER A 237 14.17 -25.23 -21.60
N LYS A 238 13.40 -24.14 -21.36
CA LYS A 238 11.93 -24.17 -21.25
C LYS A 238 11.23 -23.67 -22.51
N ASN A 239 11.81 -22.67 -23.18
CA ASN A 239 11.23 -22.00 -24.34
C ASN A 239 12.34 -21.32 -25.17
N LYS A 240 12.88 -22.05 -26.15
CA LYS A 240 13.90 -21.58 -27.09
C LYS A 240 13.53 -20.26 -27.78
N LYS A 241 12.29 -20.14 -28.28
CA LYS A 241 11.85 -18.91 -28.98
C LYS A 241 11.89 -17.70 -28.07
N ARG A 242 11.35 -17.81 -26.84
CA ARG A 242 11.35 -16.69 -25.88
C ARG A 242 12.77 -16.34 -25.44
N SER A 243 13.64 -17.32 -25.28
CA SER A 243 15.04 -17.11 -24.94
C SER A 243 15.76 -16.24 -25.97
N LEU A 244 15.60 -16.53 -27.26
CA LEU A 244 16.14 -15.71 -28.35
C LEU A 244 15.56 -14.29 -28.37
N GLU A 245 14.23 -14.15 -28.23
CA GLU A 245 13.58 -12.83 -28.10
C GLU A 245 14.14 -12.03 -26.92
N VAL A 246 14.41 -12.70 -25.78
CA VAL A 246 14.93 -12.05 -24.57
C VAL A 246 16.36 -11.55 -24.76
N MET A 247 17.22 -12.37 -25.38
CA MET A 247 18.60 -12.00 -25.69
C MET A 247 18.64 -10.76 -26.58
N GLU A 248 17.97 -10.81 -27.72
CA GLU A 248 17.90 -9.70 -28.70
C GLU A 248 17.35 -8.42 -28.05
N PHE A 249 16.20 -8.49 -27.39
CA PHE A 249 15.54 -7.29 -26.88
C PHE A 249 16.20 -6.70 -25.62
N LEU A 250 16.94 -7.49 -24.84
CA LEU A 250 17.72 -6.93 -23.72
C LEU A 250 18.98 -6.20 -24.23
N GLU A 251 19.66 -6.75 -25.23
CA GLU A 251 20.81 -6.09 -25.87
C GLU A 251 20.43 -4.75 -26.49
N GLU A 252 19.29 -4.71 -27.20
CA GLU A 252 18.73 -3.47 -27.77
C GLU A 252 18.07 -2.54 -26.74
N LYS A 253 17.92 -2.98 -25.47
CA LYS A 253 17.08 -2.32 -24.45
C LYS A 253 15.64 -2.04 -24.94
N ALA A 254 15.12 -2.90 -25.82
CA ALA A 254 13.79 -2.79 -26.41
C ALA A 254 12.71 -3.39 -25.49
N TYR A 255 12.53 -2.81 -24.30
CA TYR A 255 11.61 -3.34 -23.27
C TYR A 255 10.13 -3.36 -23.71
N ASN A 256 9.73 -2.45 -24.58
CA ASN A 256 8.41 -2.45 -25.22
C ASN A 256 8.20 -3.71 -26.09
N LYS A 257 9.24 -4.27 -26.71
CA LYS A 257 9.17 -5.56 -27.44
C LYS A 257 9.11 -6.74 -26.47
N LEU A 258 9.81 -6.66 -25.32
CA LEU A 258 9.77 -7.69 -24.27
C LEU A 258 8.37 -7.86 -23.68
N TRP A 259 7.68 -6.75 -23.40
CA TRP A 259 6.35 -6.70 -22.79
C TRP A 259 5.39 -5.78 -23.57
N LYS A 260 5.05 -6.18 -24.80
CA LYS A 260 4.20 -5.41 -25.74
C LYS A 260 2.81 -5.04 -25.20
N ASN A 261 2.34 -5.78 -24.20
CA ASN A 261 1.01 -5.58 -23.61
C ASN A 261 1.05 -4.80 -22.29
N LEU A 262 2.23 -4.36 -21.81
CA LEU A 262 2.35 -3.59 -20.58
C LEU A 262 1.62 -2.24 -20.75
N LYS A 263 0.68 -1.96 -19.84
CA LYS A 263 -0.18 -0.76 -19.88
C LYS A 263 0.06 0.19 -18.73
N VAL A 264 0.32 -0.36 -17.54
CA VAL A 264 0.51 0.45 -16.33
C VAL A 264 1.72 -0.03 -15.54
N ILE A 265 2.51 0.93 -15.08
CA ILE A 265 3.47 0.75 -13.99
C ILE A 265 2.98 1.63 -12.83
N SER A 266 2.61 1.00 -11.71
CA SER A 266 2.19 1.67 -10.50
C SER A 266 3.36 1.69 -9.51
N CYS A 267 3.80 2.88 -9.09
CA CYS A 267 4.89 3.04 -8.13
C CYS A 267 4.86 4.37 -7.38
N TRP A 268 5.53 4.43 -6.22
CA TRP A 268 5.66 5.68 -5.46
C TRP A 268 6.23 6.80 -6.34
N SER A 269 5.60 7.97 -6.29
CA SER A 269 5.86 9.05 -7.25
C SER A 269 6.42 10.34 -6.65
N ASP A 270 6.50 10.41 -5.33
CA ASP A 270 6.79 11.66 -4.63
C ASP A 270 8.19 11.68 -4.00
N GLY A 271 8.64 12.86 -3.59
CA GLY A 271 9.96 13.06 -3.00
C GLY A 271 11.11 12.57 -3.90
N ASN A 272 12.01 11.77 -3.32
CA ASN A 272 13.24 11.28 -3.97
C ASN A 272 12.98 10.34 -5.16
N ALA A 273 11.75 9.83 -5.34
CA ALA A 273 11.42 8.96 -6.45
C ALA A 273 11.30 9.69 -7.79
N LYS A 274 11.13 11.02 -7.79
CA LYS A 274 10.83 11.81 -9.01
C LYS A 274 11.85 11.58 -10.14
N ALA A 275 13.15 11.60 -9.83
CA ALA A 275 14.19 11.35 -10.82
C ALA A 275 14.11 9.96 -11.45
N TYR A 276 13.72 8.94 -10.67
CA TYR A 276 13.56 7.57 -11.14
C TYR A 276 12.29 7.38 -11.97
N LEU A 277 11.24 8.15 -11.71
CA LEU A 277 10.05 8.16 -12.57
C LEU A 277 10.36 8.68 -13.96
N ASP A 278 11.16 9.74 -14.06
CA ASP A 278 11.53 10.30 -15.36
C ASP A 278 12.37 9.28 -16.15
N LYS A 279 13.26 8.54 -15.49
CA LYS A 279 13.95 7.38 -16.08
C LYS A 279 12.96 6.30 -16.53
N LEU A 280 11.94 5.95 -15.74
CA LEU A 280 10.91 4.98 -16.16
C LEU A 280 10.09 5.45 -17.36
N LYS A 281 9.73 6.74 -17.44
CA LYS A 281 9.02 7.32 -18.58
C LYS A 281 9.85 7.25 -19.86
N ILE A 282 11.17 7.46 -19.77
CA ILE A 282 12.08 7.31 -20.91
C ILE A 282 12.15 5.84 -21.35
N ILE A 283 12.21 4.90 -20.40
CA ILE A 283 12.29 3.45 -20.70
C ILE A 283 10.95 2.93 -21.26
N PHE A 284 9.82 3.44 -20.77
CA PHE A 284 8.48 3.00 -21.12
C PHE A 284 7.56 4.15 -21.54
N PRO A 285 7.84 4.83 -22.68
CA PRO A 285 7.15 6.06 -23.07
C PRO A 285 5.66 5.87 -23.39
N SER A 286 5.25 4.64 -23.75
CA SER A 286 3.86 4.30 -24.08
C SER A 286 3.09 3.66 -22.92
N VAL A 287 3.67 3.58 -21.73
CA VAL A 287 3.09 2.94 -20.55
C VAL A 287 2.68 4.03 -19.56
N THR A 288 1.45 3.95 -19.04
CA THR A 288 1.01 4.90 -18.03
C THR A 288 1.73 4.63 -16.71
N ILE A 289 2.30 5.67 -16.13
CA ILE A 289 2.85 5.62 -14.78
C ILE A 289 1.76 6.10 -13.82
N GLN A 290 1.27 5.20 -12.96
CA GLN A 290 0.29 5.53 -11.92
C GLN A 290 1.02 5.72 -10.59
N PRO A 291 1.00 6.92 -9.99
CA PRO A 291 1.46 7.11 -8.62
C PRO A 291 0.83 6.11 -7.64
N LYS A 292 1.64 5.41 -6.86
CA LYS A 292 1.18 4.85 -5.58
C LYS A 292 1.23 5.98 -4.58
N GLU A 293 0.08 6.28 -4.00
CA GLU A 293 -0.09 7.35 -3.04
C GLU A 293 0.21 6.84 -1.62
N LEU A 294 -0.23 7.55 -0.58
CA LEU A 294 0.20 7.28 0.81
C LEU A 294 -0.26 5.92 1.33
N HIS A 295 0.69 5.00 1.31
CA HIS A 295 0.64 3.71 1.97
C HIS A 295 1.81 3.72 2.96
N ALA A 296 1.51 3.81 4.25
CA ALA A 296 2.50 3.68 5.30
C ALA A 296 2.45 2.27 5.87
N THR A 297 3.57 1.78 6.42
CA THR A 297 3.59 0.56 7.26
C THR A 297 2.60 0.66 8.42
N ASP A 298 2.30 1.88 8.85
CA ASP A 298 1.40 2.17 9.96
C ASP A 298 -0.08 2.23 9.50
N GLY A 299 -0.35 2.27 8.18
CA GLY A 299 -1.70 2.24 7.62
C GLY A 299 -1.81 2.53 6.10
N PHE A 300 -2.82 1.93 5.47
CA PHE A 300 -3.29 2.29 4.13
C PHE A 300 -4.11 3.60 4.14
N ILE A 301 -3.46 4.74 3.88
CA ILE A 301 -4.05 6.07 4.08
C ILE A 301 -4.93 6.48 2.89
N SER A 302 -4.39 6.32 1.69
CA SER A 302 -5.05 6.79 0.47
C SER A 302 -4.69 5.92 -0.72
N PHE A 303 -5.47 6.03 -1.78
CA PHE A 303 -5.22 5.31 -3.01
C PHE A 303 -5.49 6.19 -4.23
N PRO A 304 -4.76 5.96 -5.34
CA PRO A 304 -5.03 6.66 -6.58
C PRO A 304 -6.35 6.15 -7.18
N ILE A 305 -7.06 7.08 -7.82
CA ILE A 305 -8.20 6.76 -8.67
C ILE A 305 -7.93 7.31 -10.07
N SER A 306 -8.36 6.54 -11.06
CA SER A 306 -8.23 6.90 -12.45
C SER A 306 -8.94 8.23 -12.72
N GLU A 307 -8.33 9.08 -13.54
CA GLU A 307 -8.88 10.38 -13.99
C GLU A 307 -8.93 11.51 -12.92
N GLU A 308 -8.49 11.27 -11.68
CA GLU A 308 -8.44 12.30 -10.63
C GLU A 308 -7.01 12.78 -10.34
N GLN A 309 -6.88 14.05 -9.93
CA GLN A 309 -5.61 14.61 -9.48
C GLN A 309 -5.49 14.49 -7.95
N GLY A 310 -4.71 13.50 -7.51
CA GLY A 310 -4.46 13.20 -6.10
C GLY A 310 -5.04 11.84 -5.67
N ALA A 311 -4.84 11.51 -4.41
CA ALA A 311 -5.26 10.24 -3.83
C ALA A 311 -6.55 10.39 -3.03
N ARG A 312 -7.53 9.51 -3.21
CA ARG A 312 -8.70 9.52 -2.30
C ARG A 312 -8.30 8.98 -0.94
N LEU A 313 -8.71 9.70 0.11
CA LEU A 313 -8.61 9.24 1.49
C LEU A 313 -9.41 7.94 1.69
N SER A 314 -8.81 6.94 2.31
CA SER A 314 -9.45 5.64 2.56
C SER A 314 -10.34 5.67 3.82
N VAL A 315 -11.40 6.47 3.80
CA VAL A 315 -12.30 6.75 4.95
C VAL A 315 -12.98 5.51 5.57
N ASN A 316 -12.86 4.32 4.98
CA ASN A 316 -13.36 3.06 5.56
C ASN A 316 -12.28 2.19 6.23
N SER A 317 -11.00 2.56 6.05
CA SER A 317 -9.85 1.80 6.58
C SER A 317 -9.60 2.11 8.05
N TYR A 318 -9.46 3.38 8.41
CA TYR A 318 -9.14 3.79 9.78
C TYR A 318 -10.01 4.96 10.20
N PHE A 319 -9.96 5.32 11.48
CA PHE A 319 -10.43 6.64 11.90
C PHE A 319 -9.29 7.64 11.71
N PHE A 320 -9.57 8.74 11.01
CA PHE A 320 -8.62 9.77 10.64
C PHE A 320 -8.94 11.08 11.36
N GLU A 321 -7.88 11.64 11.92
CA GLU A 321 -7.82 13.01 12.39
C GLU A 321 -6.69 13.73 11.65
N PHE A 322 -6.73 15.05 11.64
CA PHE A 322 -5.79 15.88 10.89
C PHE A 322 -5.40 17.09 11.73
N GLU A 323 -4.12 17.32 11.93
CA GLU A 323 -3.62 18.51 12.61
C GLU A 323 -3.23 19.54 11.56
N GLU A 324 -3.93 20.67 11.50
CA GLU A 324 -3.55 21.77 10.58
C GLU A 324 -2.25 22.42 11.07
N THR A 325 -1.37 22.68 10.10
CA THR A 325 0.00 23.13 10.37
C THR A 325 0.12 24.51 11.03
N TYR A 326 -0.88 25.38 10.88
CA TYR A 326 -0.78 26.77 11.31
C TYR A 326 -1.44 27.05 12.67
N ASP A 327 -2.53 26.35 13.01
CA ASP A 327 -3.30 26.58 14.24
C ASP A 327 -3.20 25.42 15.26
N SER A 328 -2.58 24.29 14.87
CA SER A 328 -2.53 23.05 15.67
C SER A 328 -3.90 22.51 16.07
N LYS A 329 -4.97 22.93 15.39
CA LYS A 329 -6.33 22.45 15.61
C LYS A 329 -6.48 21.08 14.95
N ILE A 330 -7.28 20.23 15.58
CA ILE A 330 -7.63 18.92 15.04
C ILE A 330 -8.90 19.03 14.20
N TYR A 331 -8.83 18.50 12.99
CA TYR A 331 -9.88 18.43 12.00
C TYR A 331 -10.22 16.97 11.70
N LEU A 332 -11.47 16.72 11.36
CA LEU A 332 -11.98 15.46 10.83
C LEU A 332 -11.93 15.47 9.31
N ALA A 333 -12.04 14.27 8.71
CA ALA A 333 -11.97 14.10 7.27
C ALA A 333 -12.97 14.96 6.47
N HIS A 334 -14.16 15.24 7.02
CA HIS A 334 -15.18 16.06 6.36
C HIS A 334 -14.99 17.57 6.58
N GLU A 335 -14.11 17.97 7.49
CA GLU A 335 -13.80 19.37 7.81
C GLU A 335 -12.58 19.90 7.05
N LEU A 336 -11.91 19.03 6.28
CA LEU A 336 -10.75 19.40 5.50
C LEU A 336 -11.11 20.42 4.42
N GLU A 337 -10.19 21.35 4.15
CA GLU A 337 -10.35 22.36 3.11
C GLU A 337 -9.31 22.19 2.02
N LYS A 338 -9.69 22.55 0.78
CA LYS A 338 -8.81 22.51 -0.38
C LYS A 338 -7.62 23.46 -0.18
N ASP A 339 -6.47 23.08 -0.72
CA ASP A 339 -5.22 23.86 -0.76
C ASP A 339 -4.59 24.11 0.63
N LYS A 340 -5.11 23.47 1.69
CA LYS A 340 -4.52 23.44 3.03
C LYS A 340 -3.66 22.21 3.27
N GLU A 341 -2.74 22.34 4.24
CA GLU A 341 -1.81 21.29 4.64
C GLU A 341 -2.11 20.77 6.05
N TYR A 342 -2.12 19.44 6.19
CA TYR A 342 -2.46 18.74 7.42
C TYR A 342 -1.48 17.60 7.72
N ALA A 343 -1.11 17.45 8.98
CA ALA A 343 -0.42 16.25 9.46
C ALA A 343 -1.44 15.16 9.79
N ILE A 344 -1.21 13.94 9.30
CA ILE A 344 -2.15 12.83 9.47
C ILE A 344 -2.03 12.20 10.86
N ILE A 345 -3.18 11.97 11.49
CA ILE A 345 -3.36 11.21 12.71
C ILE A 345 -4.30 10.05 12.43
N ILE A 346 -3.98 8.86 12.92
CA ILE A 346 -4.82 7.67 12.74
C ILE A 346 -5.13 6.96 14.05
N THR A 347 -6.33 6.38 14.10
CA THR A 347 -6.70 5.34 15.07
C THR A 347 -7.01 4.05 14.33
N THR A 348 -6.32 2.98 14.69
CA THR A 348 -6.29 1.71 13.96
C THR A 348 -6.86 0.56 14.78
N SER A 349 -7.38 -0.47 14.11
CA SER A 349 -7.86 -1.68 14.79
C SER A 349 -6.70 -2.50 15.38
N GLY A 350 -5.46 -2.24 14.96
CA GLY A 350 -4.24 -2.86 15.49
C GLY A 350 -3.80 -2.31 16.85
N GLY A 351 -4.41 -1.22 17.32
CA GLY A 351 -4.14 -0.66 18.64
C GLY A 351 -3.21 0.56 18.65
N LEU A 352 -3.09 1.28 17.52
CA LEU A 352 -2.57 2.64 17.51
C LEU A 352 -3.75 3.60 17.67
N TYR A 353 -3.68 4.54 18.61
CA TYR A 353 -4.77 5.43 18.99
C TYR A 353 -4.31 6.88 18.93
N ARG A 354 -4.98 7.68 18.09
CA ARG A 354 -4.62 9.08 17.80
C ARG A 354 -3.12 9.25 17.50
N TYR A 355 -2.59 8.30 16.74
CA TYR A 355 -1.17 8.18 16.44
C TYR A 355 -0.77 9.10 15.29
N LYS A 356 0.19 9.99 15.56
CA LYS A 356 0.75 10.93 14.59
C LYS A 356 1.70 10.21 13.64
N LEU A 357 1.31 10.08 12.37
CA LEU A 357 2.16 9.48 11.31
C LEU A 357 3.38 10.33 10.97
N LYS A 358 3.31 11.64 11.28
CA LYS A 358 4.25 12.67 10.84
C LYS A 358 4.28 12.83 9.32
N ASP A 359 3.26 12.35 8.61
CA ASP A 359 3.12 12.57 7.18
C ASP A 359 2.30 13.84 6.95
N LEU A 360 2.91 14.83 6.30
CA LEU A 360 2.25 16.07 5.91
C LEU A 360 1.64 15.90 4.52
N VAL A 361 0.34 16.22 4.40
CA VAL A 361 -0.41 16.13 3.15
C VAL A 361 -1.07 17.46 2.80
N MET A 362 -1.24 17.68 1.51
CA MET A 362 -2.02 18.78 0.97
C MET A 362 -3.33 18.24 0.40
N VAL A 363 -4.45 18.91 0.70
CA VAL A 363 -5.74 18.58 0.10
C VAL A 363 -5.80 19.20 -1.29
N THR A 364 -5.77 18.39 -2.35
CA THR A 364 -5.76 18.87 -3.74
C THR A 364 -7.17 19.14 -4.29
N GLY A 365 -8.19 18.62 -3.63
CA GLY A 365 -9.58 18.74 -4.03
C GLY A 365 -10.46 17.70 -3.34
N PHE A 366 -11.61 17.43 -3.94
CA PHE A 366 -12.56 16.44 -3.46
C PHE A 366 -13.12 15.66 -4.63
N SER A 367 -13.33 14.36 -4.42
CA SER A 367 -14.18 13.57 -5.29
C SER A 367 -15.51 13.31 -4.60
N GLY A 368 -16.56 13.97 -5.08
CA GLY A 368 -17.80 14.07 -4.33
C GLY A 368 -17.49 14.74 -2.99
N ILE A 369 -17.68 14.02 -1.89
CA ILE A 369 -17.38 14.51 -0.54
C ILE A 369 -16.02 14.03 -0.01
N ILE A 370 -15.35 13.08 -0.68
CA ILE A 370 -14.12 12.47 -0.16
C ILE A 370 -12.91 13.33 -0.52
N PRO A 371 -12.08 13.74 0.48
CA PRO A 371 -10.87 14.51 0.22
C PRO A 371 -9.89 13.78 -0.70
N LEU A 372 -9.33 14.53 -1.63
CA LEU A 372 -8.16 14.14 -2.41
C LEU A 372 -6.92 14.73 -1.72
N ILE A 373 -5.99 13.86 -1.33
CA ILE A 373 -4.77 14.24 -0.63
C ILE A 373 -3.54 13.90 -1.46
N LYS A 374 -2.48 14.68 -1.27
CA LYS A 374 -1.17 14.45 -1.87
C LYS A 374 -0.08 14.57 -0.81
N PHE A 375 0.85 13.62 -0.79
CA PHE A 375 1.99 13.68 0.12
C PHE A 375 2.89 14.88 -0.17
N LYS A 376 3.35 15.54 0.88
CA LYS A 376 4.31 16.64 0.81
C LYS A 376 5.67 16.23 1.34
N LYS A 377 5.74 15.81 2.60
CA LYS A 377 6.98 15.44 3.29
C LYS A 377 6.67 14.74 4.62
N LYS A 378 7.67 14.04 5.17
CA LYS A 378 7.68 13.71 6.59
C LYS A 378 7.99 14.95 7.43
N GLN A 379 7.34 15.08 8.56
CA GLN A 379 7.54 16.12 9.54
C GLN A 379 8.65 15.70 10.50
N ASP A 380 9.81 16.36 10.39
CA ASP A 380 10.99 16.04 11.21
C ASP A 380 10.89 16.56 12.66
N LYS A 381 10.00 17.54 12.95
CA LYS A 381 9.79 18.13 14.29
C LYS A 381 8.34 18.60 14.49
N PRO A 382 7.78 18.48 15.72
CA PRO A 382 6.46 19.06 16.04
C PRO A 382 6.48 20.58 15.85
N PHE A 383 5.32 21.17 15.54
CA PHE A 383 5.16 22.62 15.42
C PHE A 383 5.67 23.28 16.71
N LYS A 384 6.76 24.05 16.60
CA LYS A 384 6.97 25.13 17.56
C LYS A 384 5.93 26.16 17.19
N ALA A 385 4.95 26.39 18.06
CA ALA A 385 4.13 27.59 18.00
C ALA A 385 5.09 28.79 17.91
N THR A 386 5.18 29.40 16.74
CA THR A 386 5.76 30.74 16.62
C THR A 386 4.74 31.67 17.25
N TYR A 387 4.87 31.89 18.57
CA TYR A 387 4.27 33.05 19.20
C TYR A 387 4.88 34.27 18.50
N ILE A 388 4.05 35.02 17.76
CA ILE A 388 4.32 36.42 17.43
C ILE A 388 3.84 37.24 18.62
#